data_AF-A0A538LWZ3-F1
#
_entry.id   AF-A0A538LWZ3-F1
#
_cell.length_a   1.000
_cell.length_b   1.000
_cell.length_c   1.000
_cell.angle_alpha   90.00
_cell.angle_beta   90.00
_cell.angle_gamma   90.00
#
_symmetry.space_group_name_H-M   'P 1'
#
loop_
_entity.id
_entity.type
_entity.pdbx_description
1 polymer ?
#
loop_
_entity_poly.entity_id
_entity_poly.type
_entity_poly.pdbx_seq_one_letter_code
_entity_poly.pdbx_strand_id
1 'polypeptide(L)'
;MRRIPPLLPALLLAVAACGCATGRPAPIERGSLAEAQTFPYYRVYWVGPSFQGSPLAAADGLKGYNATVGDSVYYGDCVHGKGIFGGGSCLLPLQLTTVIYRLHSNATLGPQRNIVIRGVPATIYDEGRSIEIYTGRVAIDVFSDSFSHALQASRELLPVNASGSSSGNLPPPVYCPGLSGHLDAAVSAVLERLPGRICQRTRAQTAFANSLS
;
A
#
# COMPACT_ATOMS: atom_id res chain seq x y z
N MET A 1 -4.54 -46.71 70.85
CA MET A 1 -5.12 -45.62 70.03
C MET A 1 -4.07 -44.56 69.76
N ARG A 2 -3.51 -44.50 68.54
CA ARG A 2 -2.89 -43.31 67.93
C ARG A 2 -2.93 -43.53 66.41
N ARG A 3 -3.67 -42.68 65.71
CA ARG A 3 -4.04 -42.80 64.30
C ARG A 3 -2.90 -42.27 63.42
N ILE A 4 -2.61 -42.97 62.33
CA ILE A 4 -1.75 -42.54 61.22
C ILE A 4 -2.60 -41.66 60.28
N PRO A 5 -2.17 -40.45 59.91
CA PRO A 5 -2.71 -39.78 58.74
C PRO A 5 -1.79 -39.97 57.52
N PRO A 6 -2.32 -40.40 56.36
CA PRO A 6 -1.64 -40.30 55.08
C PRO A 6 -1.89 -38.91 54.49
N LEU A 7 -0.86 -38.23 53.98
CA LEU A 7 -1.03 -37.04 53.15
C LEU A 7 -0.52 -37.35 51.74
N LEU A 8 -1.48 -37.44 50.82
CA LEU A 8 -1.33 -37.55 49.38
C LEU A 8 -0.51 -36.38 48.78
N PRO A 9 0.24 -36.60 47.68
CA PRO A 9 0.74 -35.52 46.83
C PRO A 9 -0.37 -35.13 45.83
N ALA A 10 -0.94 -33.94 45.95
CA ALA A 10 -1.84 -33.39 44.94
C ALA A 10 -1.02 -32.59 43.91
N LEU A 11 -0.55 -33.29 42.89
CA LEU A 11 -0.12 -32.70 41.62
C LEU A 11 -1.38 -32.52 40.76
N LEU A 12 -1.84 -31.28 40.59
CA LEU A 12 -2.89 -30.96 39.61
C LEU A 12 -2.42 -29.78 38.77
N LEU A 13 -2.10 -30.12 37.52
CA LEU A 13 -1.80 -29.26 36.39
C LEU A 13 -2.77 -28.08 36.29
N ALA A 14 -2.28 -26.85 36.45
CA ALA A 14 -2.95 -25.66 35.96
C ALA A 14 -2.49 -25.40 34.51
N VAL A 15 -3.07 -26.12 33.54
CA VAL A 15 -2.99 -25.73 32.12
C VAL A 15 -4.15 -24.79 31.85
N ALA A 16 -4.00 -23.52 32.21
CA ALA A 16 -4.96 -22.48 31.89
C ALA A 16 -4.50 -21.72 30.63
N ALA A 17 -5.02 -22.19 29.50
CA ALA A 17 -5.27 -21.48 28.24
C ALA A 17 -4.42 -20.21 27.96
N CYS A 18 -3.24 -20.38 27.37
CA CYS A 18 -2.73 -19.41 26.39
C CYS A 18 -3.54 -19.57 25.09
N GLY A 19 -4.82 -19.22 25.13
CA GLY A 19 -5.60 -19.01 23.92
C GLY A 19 -5.03 -17.79 23.21
N CYS A 20 -4.59 -17.95 21.97
CA CYS A 20 -4.26 -16.84 21.08
C CYS A 20 -5.42 -15.85 21.09
N ALA A 21 -5.25 -14.73 21.80
CA ALA A 21 -6.17 -13.62 21.72
C ALA A 21 -5.95 -12.95 20.35
N THR A 22 -6.57 -13.51 19.31
CA THR A 22 -6.95 -12.72 18.13
C THR A 22 -8.12 -11.83 18.56
N GLY A 23 -7.82 -10.86 19.44
CA GLY A 23 -8.75 -9.80 19.77
C GLY A 23 -8.99 -8.99 18.51
N ARG A 24 -10.25 -8.61 18.25
CA ARG A 24 -10.56 -7.66 17.18
C ARG A 24 -9.66 -6.43 17.36
N PRO A 25 -9.00 -5.94 16.30
CA PRO A 25 -8.15 -4.77 16.41
C PRO A 25 -8.96 -3.62 16.99
N ALA A 26 -8.32 -2.86 17.87
CA ALA A 26 -8.92 -1.63 18.35
C ALA A 26 -9.23 -0.76 17.12
N PRO A 27 -10.40 -0.09 17.08
CA PRO A 27 -10.67 0.88 16.04
C PRO A 27 -9.53 1.90 15.96
N ILE A 28 -9.15 2.29 14.74
CA ILE A 28 -8.16 3.36 14.53
C ILE A 28 -8.45 4.55 15.45
N GLU A 29 -7.42 5.06 16.11
CA GLU A 29 -7.56 6.24 16.94
C GLU A 29 -8.08 7.40 16.09
N ARG A 30 -9.14 8.08 16.55
CA ARG A 30 -9.75 9.20 15.81
C ARG A 30 -8.74 10.28 15.43
N GLY A 31 -7.70 10.46 16.25
CA GLY A 31 -6.61 11.41 15.98
C GLY A 31 -5.80 11.06 14.73
N SER A 32 -5.47 9.79 14.52
CA SER A 32 -4.66 9.34 13.38
C SER A 32 -5.37 9.55 12.05
N LEU A 33 -6.67 9.20 11.97
CA LEU A 33 -7.44 9.45 10.74
C LEU A 33 -7.62 10.96 10.48
N ALA A 34 -7.82 11.76 11.53
CA ALA A 34 -7.95 13.21 11.38
C ALA A 34 -6.65 13.85 10.84
N GLU A 35 -5.49 13.34 11.24
CA GLU A 35 -4.20 13.79 10.67
C GLU A 35 -4.09 13.47 9.19
N ALA A 36 -4.46 12.25 8.76
CA ALA A 36 -4.49 11.89 7.35
C ALA A 36 -5.45 12.79 6.55
N GLN A 37 -6.64 13.06 7.09
CA GLN A 37 -7.67 13.90 6.47
C GLN A 37 -7.27 15.38 6.35
N THR A 38 -6.36 15.86 7.19
CA THR A 38 -5.88 17.25 7.22
C THR A 38 -4.46 17.40 6.67
N PHE A 39 -3.88 16.33 6.14
CA PHE A 39 -2.53 16.32 5.61
C PHE A 39 -2.37 17.32 4.43
N PRO A 40 -1.40 18.26 4.47
CA PRO A 40 -1.41 19.41 3.57
C PRO A 40 -0.55 19.26 2.31
N TYR A 41 0.36 18.28 2.23
CA TYR A 41 1.42 18.31 1.20
C TYR A 41 1.01 17.69 -0.14
N TYR A 42 0.18 16.65 -0.11
CA TYR A 42 -0.32 15.98 -1.31
C TYR A 42 -1.60 15.22 -0.99
N ARG A 43 -2.29 14.75 -2.03
CA ARG A 43 -3.45 13.87 -1.85
C ARG A 43 -2.99 12.53 -1.33
N VAL A 44 -3.50 12.11 -0.19
CA VAL A 44 -3.34 10.75 0.33
C VAL A 44 -4.56 9.93 -0.13
N TYR A 45 -4.34 8.70 -0.56
CA TYR A 45 -5.41 7.84 -1.09
C TYR A 45 -5.71 6.65 -0.19
N TRP A 46 -6.98 6.29 -0.13
CA TRP A 46 -7.50 5.15 0.63
C TRP A 46 -8.68 4.53 -0.14
N VAL A 47 -9.31 3.49 0.41
CA VAL A 47 -10.54 2.86 -0.14
C VAL A 47 -11.76 3.02 0.78
N GLY A 48 -11.65 3.90 1.76
CA GLY A 48 -12.71 4.17 2.75
C GLY A 48 -12.46 3.46 4.09
N PRO A 49 -13.48 3.35 4.96
CA PRO A 49 -13.32 2.84 6.32
C PRO A 49 -13.09 1.32 6.41
N SER A 50 -13.32 0.58 5.32
CA SER A 50 -13.13 -0.86 5.26
C SER A 50 -12.85 -1.32 3.83
N PHE A 51 -12.12 -2.42 3.68
CA PHE A 51 -11.84 -3.08 2.40
C PHE A 51 -12.06 -4.57 2.54
N GLN A 52 -12.93 -5.17 1.71
CA GLN A 52 -13.19 -6.62 1.72
C GLN A 52 -13.47 -7.22 3.12
N GLY A 53 -14.19 -6.47 3.96
CA GLY A 53 -14.49 -6.87 5.34
C GLY A 53 -13.38 -6.58 6.36
N SER A 54 -12.19 -6.18 5.92
CA SER A 54 -11.10 -5.70 6.79
C SER A 54 -11.30 -4.22 7.15
N PRO A 55 -11.40 -3.86 8.44
CA PRO A 55 -11.53 -2.47 8.85
C PRO A 55 -10.22 -1.70 8.62
N LEU A 56 -10.32 -0.37 8.49
CA LEU A 56 -9.15 0.49 8.57
C LEU A 56 -8.48 0.32 9.94
N ALA A 57 -7.23 -0.11 9.93
CA ALA A 57 -6.44 -0.40 11.13
C ALA A 57 -5.59 0.80 11.54
N ALA A 58 -4.95 1.48 10.58
CA ALA A 58 -4.08 2.63 10.84
C ALA A 58 -4.01 3.56 9.62
N ALA A 59 -3.64 4.81 9.88
CA ALA A 59 -3.32 5.80 8.86
C ALA A 59 -2.16 6.64 9.37
N ASP A 60 -1.15 6.83 8.51
CA ASP A 60 -0.09 7.79 8.74
C ASP A 60 -0.63 9.22 8.61
N GLY A 61 0.12 10.17 9.11
CA GLY A 61 -0.29 11.57 9.15
C GLY A 61 0.88 12.49 9.47
N LEU A 62 0.56 13.77 9.64
CA LEU A 62 1.56 14.84 9.71
C LEU A 62 2.65 14.60 10.78
N LYS A 63 2.32 14.00 11.93
CA LYS A 63 3.31 13.74 12.99
C LYS A 63 4.39 12.72 12.60
N GLY A 64 4.05 11.76 11.75
CA GLY A 64 4.96 10.70 11.30
C GLY A 64 5.56 10.96 9.91
N TYR A 65 5.24 12.10 9.30
CA TYR A 65 5.54 12.36 7.89
C TYR A 65 7.04 12.30 7.60
N ASN A 66 7.39 11.47 6.61
CA ASN A 66 8.71 11.43 6.01
C ASN A 66 8.58 11.50 4.48
N ALA A 67 9.11 12.59 3.91
CA ALA A 67 9.05 12.87 2.48
C ALA A 67 9.71 11.80 1.58
N THR A 68 10.54 10.90 2.13
CA THR A 68 11.15 9.80 1.37
C THR A 68 10.36 8.50 1.44
N VAL A 69 9.45 8.36 2.41
CA VAL A 69 8.66 7.13 2.64
C VAL A 69 7.23 7.29 2.14
N GLY A 70 6.66 8.50 2.28
CA GLY A 70 5.25 8.75 1.98
C GLY A 70 4.36 8.51 3.20
N ASP A 71 3.05 8.53 2.96
CA ASP A 71 2.02 8.27 3.98
C ASP A 71 1.18 7.07 3.57
N SER A 72 0.95 6.17 4.52
CA SER A 72 0.26 4.91 4.28
C SER A 72 -1.06 4.80 5.04
N VAL A 73 -1.95 3.98 4.50
CA VAL A 73 -3.23 3.59 5.11
C VAL A 73 -3.31 2.07 5.10
N TYR A 74 -3.65 1.49 6.23
CA TYR A 74 -3.50 0.06 6.51
C TYR A 74 -4.85 -0.56 6.87
N TYR A 75 -5.17 -1.72 6.32
CA TYR A 75 -6.43 -2.42 6.53
C TYR A 75 -6.22 -3.81 7.09
N GLY A 76 -7.01 -4.14 8.12
CA GLY A 76 -7.00 -5.43 8.77
C GLY A 76 -5.74 -5.70 9.62
N ASP A 77 -5.68 -6.93 10.12
CA ASP A 77 -4.57 -7.42 10.92
C ASP A 77 -3.55 -8.16 10.06
N CYS A 78 -2.42 -8.48 10.69
CA CYS A 78 -1.41 -9.33 10.09
C CYS A 78 -1.99 -10.70 9.71
N VAL A 79 -2.13 -10.98 8.40
CA VAL A 79 -2.61 -12.28 7.90
C VAL A 79 -1.50 -13.34 7.93
N HIS A 80 -0.22 -12.92 7.92
CA HIS A 80 0.93 -13.80 8.06
C HIS A 80 1.96 -13.21 9.03
N GLY A 81 1.95 -13.63 10.29
CA GLY A 81 2.99 -13.33 11.28
C GLY A 81 3.76 -14.59 11.65
N LYS A 82 5.09 -14.61 11.50
CA LYS A 82 5.90 -15.63 12.18
C LYS A 82 6.07 -15.21 13.64
N GLY A 83 5.89 -16.17 14.56
CA GLY A 83 5.84 -15.94 16.01
C GLY A 83 7.09 -15.29 16.60
N ILE A 84 7.03 -15.03 17.91
CA ILE A 84 7.96 -14.32 18.82
C ILE A 84 9.48 -14.54 18.69
N PHE A 85 9.96 -15.43 17.81
CA PHE A 85 11.39 -15.64 17.53
C PHE A 85 11.79 -15.44 16.05
N GLY A 86 10.88 -15.01 15.18
CA GLY A 86 11.15 -14.75 13.77
C GLY A 86 10.87 -13.30 13.43
N GLY A 87 11.90 -12.46 13.32
CA GLY A 87 11.77 -11.16 12.68
C GLY A 87 11.31 -11.35 11.23
N GLY A 88 10.08 -10.94 10.90
CA GLY A 88 9.54 -11.18 9.55
C GLY A 88 8.22 -10.46 9.26
N SER A 89 8.33 -9.43 8.41
CA SER A 89 7.37 -8.95 7.39
C SER A 89 5.91 -9.37 7.56
N CYS A 90 5.17 -8.61 8.35
CA CYS A 90 3.73 -8.75 8.40
C CYS A 90 3.10 -8.50 7.02
N LEU A 91 2.33 -9.46 6.49
CA LEU A 91 1.49 -9.23 5.32
C LEU A 91 0.10 -8.78 5.79
N LEU A 92 -0.37 -7.66 5.26
CA LEU A 92 -1.71 -7.11 5.53
C LEU A 92 -2.65 -7.42 4.36
N PRO A 93 -3.98 -7.51 4.61
CA PRO A 93 -4.98 -7.55 3.55
C PRO A 93 -4.81 -6.42 2.53
N LEU A 94 -4.54 -5.21 3.00
CA LEU A 94 -4.26 -4.06 2.14
C LEU A 94 -3.42 -3.01 2.87
N GLN A 95 -2.39 -2.52 2.19
CA GLN A 95 -1.67 -1.30 2.51
C GLN A 95 -1.62 -0.42 1.25
N LEU A 96 -1.96 0.86 1.44
CA LEU A 96 -1.89 1.87 0.39
C LEU A 96 -0.89 2.93 0.83
N THR A 97 0.20 3.09 0.09
CA THR A 97 1.22 4.09 0.38
C THR A 97 1.20 5.15 -0.71
N THR A 98 1.02 6.42 -0.33
CA THR A 98 1.11 7.54 -1.26
C THR A 98 2.39 8.31 -1.02
N VAL A 99 3.19 8.52 -2.07
CA VAL A 99 4.48 9.20 -1.99
C VAL A 99 4.65 10.20 -3.13
N ILE A 100 5.34 11.32 -2.87
CA ILE A 100 5.74 12.24 -3.95
C ILE A 100 6.65 11.47 -4.91
N TYR A 101 6.24 11.40 -6.18
CA TYR A 101 6.98 10.62 -7.15
C TYR A 101 8.36 11.24 -7.41
N ARG A 102 9.38 10.39 -7.36
CA ARG A 102 10.72 10.65 -7.88
C ARG A 102 11.01 9.63 -8.94
N LEU A 103 11.75 10.02 -9.99
CA LEU A 103 12.10 9.10 -11.06
C LEU A 103 12.89 7.92 -10.49
N HIS A 104 12.35 6.72 -10.66
CA HIS A 104 12.98 5.46 -10.33
C HIS A 104 12.53 4.40 -11.34
N SER A 105 13.17 3.24 -11.32
CA SER A 105 12.78 2.09 -12.13
C SER A 105 12.51 0.90 -11.22
N ASN A 106 11.38 0.25 -11.44
CA ASN A 106 11.04 -0.98 -10.74
C ASN A 106 11.66 -2.22 -11.38
N ALA A 107 12.50 -2.09 -12.43
CA ALA A 107 12.99 -3.22 -13.23
C ALA A 107 13.68 -4.33 -12.39
N THR A 108 14.21 -3.99 -11.22
CA THR A 108 14.86 -4.91 -10.29
C THR A 108 13.90 -5.68 -9.39
N LEU A 109 12.60 -5.34 -9.38
CA LEU A 109 11.55 -5.96 -8.54
C LEU A 109 10.92 -7.21 -9.17
N GLY A 110 11.58 -7.80 -10.17
CA GLY A 110 11.12 -9.00 -10.86
C GLY A 110 10.22 -8.72 -12.08
N PRO A 111 9.51 -9.74 -12.59
CA PRO A 111 8.64 -9.60 -13.76
C PRO A 111 7.54 -8.55 -13.55
N GLN A 112 7.34 -7.70 -14.56
CA GLN A 112 6.37 -6.62 -14.51
C GLN A 112 5.34 -6.70 -15.62
N ARG A 113 4.15 -6.20 -15.33
CA ARG A 113 3.10 -5.97 -16.32
C ARG A 113 2.53 -4.56 -16.17
N ASN A 114 2.70 -3.75 -17.20
CA ASN A 114 2.11 -2.41 -17.25
C ASN A 114 0.63 -2.50 -17.62
N ILE A 115 -0.19 -1.70 -16.96
CA ILE A 115 -1.63 -1.60 -17.20
C ILE A 115 -2.10 -0.15 -17.10
N VAL A 116 -3.36 0.09 -17.48
CA VAL A 116 -4.05 1.37 -17.24
C VAL A 116 -5.07 1.17 -16.13
N ILE A 117 -5.01 2.02 -15.09
CA ILE A 117 -5.99 2.08 -14.01
C ILE A 117 -6.61 3.46 -14.02
N ARG A 118 -7.93 3.54 -14.24
CA ARG A 118 -8.70 4.79 -14.15
C ARG A 118 -8.08 5.96 -14.93
N GLY A 119 -7.59 5.65 -16.14
CA GLY A 119 -7.02 6.62 -17.07
C GLY A 119 -5.54 6.96 -16.87
N VAL A 120 -4.87 6.38 -15.86
CA VAL A 120 -3.45 6.61 -15.60
C VAL A 120 -2.63 5.33 -15.75
N PRO A 121 -1.33 5.42 -16.08
CA PRO A 121 -0.47 4.25 -16.16
C PRO A 121 -0.19 3.68 -14.77
N ALA A 122 0.01 2.37 -14.70
CA ALA A 122 0.42 1.64 -13.52
C ALA A 122 1.28 0.43 -13.89
N THR A 123 2.08 -0.06 -12.96
CA THR A 123 2.83 -1.32 -13.11
C THR A 123 2.46 -2.30 -12.02
N ILE A 124 2.28 -3.55 -12.41
CA ILE A 124 2.07 -4.69 -11.51
C ILE A 124 3.40 -5.42 -11.36
N TYR A 125 3.80 -5.72 -10.13
CA TYR A 125 5.00 -6.46 -9.78
C TYR A 125 4.74 -7.40 -8.58
N ASP A 126 5.79 -8.09 -8.10
CA ASP A 126 5.70 -9.03 -6.97
C ASP A 126 4.56 -10.06 -7.14
N GLU A 127 4.57 -10.74 -8.29
CA GLU A 127 3.58 -11.78 -8.64
C GLU A 127 2.11 -11.29 -8.62
N GLY A 128 1.91 -9.97 -8.73
CA GLY A 128 0.58 -9.36 -8.73
C GLY A 128 0.16 -8.77 -7.40
N ARG A 129 0.92 -8.98 -6.32
CA ARG A 129 0.57 -8.48 -4.99
C ARG A 129 0.88 -7.00 -4.79
N SER A 130 1.67 -6.43 -5.70
CA SER A 130 2.06 -5.03 -5.65
C SER A 130 1.70 -4.31 -6.95
N ILE A 131 1.08 -3.14 -6.83
CA ILE A 131 0.74 -2.27 -7.97
C ILE A 131 1.19 -0.85 -7.65
N GLU A 132 2.04 -0.26 -8.48
CA GLU A 132 2.35 1.17 -8.40
C GLU A 132 1.54 1.94 -9.45
N ILE A 133 0.80 2.95 -9.01
CA ILE A 133 -0.07 3.79 -9.84
C ILE A 133 0.50 5.21 -9.91
N TYR A 134 0.69 5.73 -11.12
CA TYR A 134 1.30 7.05 -11.32
C TYR A 134 0.23 8.11 -11.57
N THR A 135 0.04 9.04 -10.63
CA THR A 135 -1.09 9.99 -10.66
C THR A 135 -0.74 11.37 -10.13
N GLY A 136 -1.13 12.42 -10.86
CA GLY A 136 -0.79 13.80 -10.49
C GLY A 136 0.71 13.97 -10.23
N ARG A 137 1.10 14.26 -8.98
CA ARG A 137 2.49 14.41 -8.53
C ARG A 137 3.00 13.24 -7.68
N VAL A 138 2.19 12.20 -7.49
CA VAL A 138 2.44 11.12 -6.54
C VAL A 138 2.40 9.76 -7.22
N ALA A 139 3.13 8.81 -6.65
CA ALA A 139 2.86 7.40 -6.86
C ALA A 139 1.99 6.87 -5.71
N ILE A 140 1.15 5.89 -6.03
CA ILE A 140 0.40 5.12 -5.03
C ILE A 140 0.86 3.68 -5.17
N ASP A 141 1.57 3.19 -4.16
CA ASP A 141 1.90 1.79 -4.03
C ASP A 141 0.76 1.06 -3.31
N VAL A 142 0.26 0.03 -3.95
CA VAL A 142 -0.80 -0.84 -3.45
C VAL A 142 -0.18 -2.18 -3.13
N PHE A 143 -0.04 -2.50 -1.85
CA PHE A 143 0.45 -3.78 -1.37
C PHE A 143 -0.70 -4.58 -0.79
N SER A 144 -0.79 -5.86 -1.15
CA SER A 144 -1.89 -6.70 -0.70
C SER A 144 -1.47 -8.17 -0.59
N ASP A 145 -2.28 -8.96 0.08
CA ASP A 145 -2.12 -10.40 0.21
C ASP A 145 -2.48 -11.17 -1.08
N SER A 146 -3.16 -10.53 -2.04
CA SER A 146 -3.52 -11.14 -3.32
C SER A 146 -3.60 -10.13 -4.47
N PHE A 147 -3.43 -10.63 -5.71
CA PHE A 147 -3.62 -9.81 -6.92
C PHE A 147 -5.04 -9.27 -7.05
N SER A 148 -6.06 -10.06 -6.71
CA SER A 148 -7.46 -9.63 -6.76
C SER A 148 -7.71 -8.44 -5.83
N HIS A 149 -7.17 -8.49 -4.62
CA HIS A 149 -7.31 -7.41 -3.65
C HIS A 149 -6.55 -6.16 -4.10
N ALA A 150 -5.30 -6.29 -4.55
CA ALA A 150 -4.52 -5.17 -5.05
C ALA A 150 -5.22 -4.46 -6.23
N LEU A 151 -5.70 -5.23 -7.21
CA LEU A 151 -6.40 -4.69 -8.37
C LEU A 151 -7.73 -4.04 -8.01
N GLN A 152 -8.48 -4.64 -7.08
CA GLN A 152 -9.74 -4.05 -6.63
C GLN A 152 -9.50 -2.75 -5.88
N ALA A 153 -8.57 -2.73 -4.92
CA ALA A 153 -8.23 -1.52 -4.18
C ALA A 153 -7.82 -0.38 -5.12
N SER A 154 -7.00 -0.70 -6.13
CA SER A 154 -6.57 0.24 -7.17
C SER A 154 -7.74 0.88 -7.95
N ARG A 155 -8.84 0.14 -8.13
CA ARG A 155 -10.06 0.62 -8.80
C ARG A 155 -10.96 1.44 -7.89
N GLU A 156 -10.83 1.29 -6.57
CA GLU A 156 -11.71 1.91 -5.58
C GLU A 156 -11.09 3.13 -4.88
N LEU A 157 -9.85 3.51 -5.23
CA LEU A 157 -9.14 4.62 -4.60
C LEU A 157 -9.94 5.92 -4.56
N LEU A 158 -9.91 6.60 -3.43
CA LEU A 158 -10.42 7.95 -3.28
C LEU A 158 -9.44 8.77 -2.43
N PRO A 159 -9.40 10.10 -2.57
CA PRO A 159 -8.58 10.90 -1.67
C PRO A 159 -9.18 10.92 -0.26
N VAL A 160 -8.34 10.86 0.77
CA VAL A 160 -8.75 11.01 2.18
C VAL A 160 -8.85 12.48 2.60
N ASN A 161 -8.04 13.34 2.00
CA ASN A 161 -7.86 14.75 2.36
C ASN A 161 -8.28 15.75 1.27
N ALA A 162 -9.04 15.28 0.27
CA ALA A 162 -9.54 16.12 -0.82
C ALA A 162 -10.83 15.55 -1.38
N SER A 163 -11.59 16.38 -2.09
CA SER A 163 -12.74 15.90 -2.86
C SER A 163 -12.29 14.93 -3.96
N GLY A 164 -13.04 13.85 -4.14
CA GLY A 164 -12.82 12.87 -5.19
C GLY A 164 -13.86 11.76 -5.14
N SER A 165 -13.84 10.89 -6.14
CA SER A 165 -14.71 9.72 -6.22
C SER A 165 -13.89 8.49 -6.58
N SER A 166 -14.32 7.32 -6.10
CA SER A 166 -13.78 6.02 -6.53
C SER A 166 -14.11 5.69 -7.99
N SER A 167 -15.17 6.29 -8.57
CA SER A 167 -15.60 6.03 -9.95
C SER A 167 -15.01 6.99 -11.00
N GLY A 168 -14.40 8.11 -10.58
CA GLY A 168 -13.83 9.10 -11.50
C GLY A 168 -12.49 8.68 -12.10
N ASN A 169 -11.95 9.43 -13.06
CA ASN A 169 -10.56 9.24 -13.48
C ASN A 169 -9.59 9.72 -12.40
N LEU A 170 -8.43 9.07 -12.31
CA LEU A 170 -7.32 9.60 -11.52
C LEU A 170 -6.66 10.78 -12.28
N PRO A 171 -6.10 11.77 -11.56
CA PRO A 171 -5.36 12.86 -12.18
C PRO A 171 -4.21 12.35 -13.06
N PRO A 172 -4.08 12.80 -14.32
CA PRO A 172 -2.93 12.44 -15.15
C PRO A 172 -1.60 12.80 -14.47
N PRO A 173 -0.57 11.93 -14.51
CA PRO A 173 0.72 12.26 -13.95
C PRO A 173 1.38 13.43 -14.68
N VAL A 174 2.09 14.28 -13.94
CA VAL A 174 2.81 15.45 -14.46
C VAL A 174 4.30 15.17 -14.72
N TYR A 175 4.66 13.90 -14.73
CA TYR A 175 6.00 13.36 -14.94
C TYR A 175 5.92 12.17 -15.91
N CYS A 176 7.05 11.73 -16.46
CA CYS A 176 7.09 10.48 -17.19
C CYS A 176 7.29 9.30 -16.22
N PRO A 177 6.34 8.36 -16.12
CA PRO A 177 6.46 7.20 -15.24
C PRO A 177 7.64 6.28 -15.59
N GLY A 178 8.25 5.69 -14.57
CA GLY A 178 9.40 4.78 -14.67
C GLY A 178 9.03 3.34 -15.06
N LEU A 179 8.09 3.19 -16.00
CA LEU A 179 7.62 1.87 -16.43
C LEU A 179 8.75 1.05 -17.04
N SER A 180 8.73 -0.25 -16.76
CA SER A 180 9.68 -1.23 -17.31
C SER A 180 8.92 -2.36 -18.01
N GLY A 181 9.57 -3.06 -18.94
CA GLY A 181 8.94 -4.14 -19.68
C GLY A 181 8.02 -3.68 -20.81
N HIS A 182 7.09 -4.55 -21.22
CA HIS A 182 6.25 -4.33 -22.39
C HIS A 182 5.22 -3.21 -22.16
N LEU A 183 5.09 -2.31 -23.13
CA LEU A 183 4.05 -1.29 -23.19
C LEU A 183 3.03 -1.72 -24.23
N ASP A 184 1.85 -2.12 -23.79
CA ASP A 184 0.75 -2.41 -24.71
C ASP A 184 0.22 -1.11 -25.37
N ALA A 185 -0.72 -1.28 -26.31
CA ALA A 185 -1.30 -0.15 -27.02
C ALA A 185 -2.07 0.82 -26.09
N ALA A 186 -2.71 0.32 -25.03
CA ALA A 186 -3.48 1.15 -24.12
C ALA A 186 -2.56 2.02 -23.25
N VAL A 187 -1.54 1.41 -22.65
CA VAL A 187 -0.52 2.12 -21.88
C VAL A 187 0.21 3.13 -22.76
N SER A 188 0.62 2.73 -23.97
CA SER A 188 1.28 3.62 -24.92
C SER A 188 0.41 4.84 -25.26
N ALA A 189 -0.87 4.63 -25.55
CA ALA A 189 -1.80 5.72 -25.85
C ALA A 189 -1.99 6.69 -24.67
N VAL A 190 -1.95 6.21 -23.43
CA VAL A 190 -2.01 7.07 -22.23
C VAL A 190 -0.73 7.89 -22.11
N LEU A 191 0.45 7.26 -22.22
CA LEU A 191 1.74 7.94 -22.13
C LEU A 191 1.89 9.04 -23.18
N GLU A 192 1.39 8.80 -24.40
CA GLU A 192 1.44 9.78 -25.49
C GLU A 192 0.57 11.02 -25.24
N ARG A 193 -0.52 10.85 -24.49
CA ARG A 193 -1.51 11.90 -24.18
C ARG A 193 -1.24 12.61 -22.86
N LEU A 194 -0.18 12.24 -22.13
CA LEU A 194 0.16 12.91 -20.88
C LEU A 194 0.36 14.41 -21.08
N PRO A 195 -0.08 15.25 -20.12
CA PRO A 195 0.03 16.70 -20.23
C PRO A 195 1.45 17.16 -20.58
N GLY A 196 1.53 18.11 -21.51
CA GLY A 196 2.82 18.66 -21.95
C GLY A 196 3.74 17.69 -22.68
N ARG A 197 3.24 16.52 -23.12
CA ARG A 197 4.02 15.47 -23.80
C ARG A 197 5.28 15.11 -23.00
N ILE A 198 5.09 14.97 -21.68
CA ILE A 198 6.20 14.91 -20.72
C ILE A 198 7.14 13.73 -21.02
N CYS A 199 6.62 12.57 -21.41
CA CYS A 199 7.46 11.41 -21.77
C CYS A 199 8.27 11.61 -23.05
N GLN A 200 7.74 12.30 -24.05
CA GLN A 200 8.49 12.64 -25.26
C GLN A 200 9.60 13.64 -24.92
N ARG A 201 9.31 14.64 -24.10
CA ARG A 201 10.29 15.63 -23.65
C ARG A 201 11.41 15.01 -22.82
N THR A 202 11.07 14.17 -21.83
CA THR A 202 12.06 13.45 -21.01
C THR A 202 12.98 12.60 -21.89
N ARG A 203 12.42 11.83 -22.84
CA ARG A 203 13.24 11.05 -23.78
C ARG A 203 14.16 11.92 -24.64
N ALA A 204 13.66 13.03 -25.17
CA ALA A 204 14.47 13.96 -25.96
C ALA A 204 15.61 14.59 -25.14
N GLN A 205 15.32 14.98 -23.89
CA GLN A 205 16.32 15.53 -22.96
C GLN A 205 17.40 14.50 -22.61
N THR A 206 17.01 13.26 -22.31
CA THR A 206 17.96 12.17 -22.04
C THR A 206 18.82 11.87 -23.27
N ALA A 207 18.21 11.78 -24.46
CA ALA A 207 18.96 11.54 -25.70
C ALA A 207 19.96 12.67 -25.99
N PHE A 208 19.56 13.92 -25.77
CA PHE A 208 20.45 15.07 -25.92
C PHE A 208 21.60 15.02 -24.91
N ALA A 209 21.32 14.77 -23.62
CA ALA A 209 22.34 14.63 -22.60
C ALA A 209 23.36 13.54 -22.94
N ASN A 210 22.89 12.38 -23.40
CA ASN A 210 23.75 11.26 -23.82
C ASN A 210 24.58 11.57 -25.08
N SER A 211 24.19 12.55 -25.90
CA SER A 211 24.97 12.97 -27.07
C SER A 211 26.12 13.92 -26.74
N LEU A 212 26.12 14.49 -25.51
CA LEU A 212 27.15 15.40 -25.02
C LEU A 212 28.22 14.70 -24.16
N SER A 213 27.98 13.45 -23.77
CA SER A 213 28.88 12.57 -23.01
C SER A 213 29.68 11.67 -23.93
#